data_AF-A0A7X0P6L8-F1
#
_entry.id   AF-A0A7X0P6L8-F1
#
_cell.length_a   1.000
_cell.length_b   1.000
_cell.length_c   1.000
_cell.angle_alpha   90.00
_cell.angle_beta   90.00
_cell.angle_gamma   90.00
#
_symmetry.space_group_name_H-M   'P 1'
#
loop_
_entity.id
_entity.type
_entity.pdbx_description
1 polymer ?
#
loop_
_entity_poly.entity_id
_entity_poly.type
_entity_poly.pdbx_seq_one_letter_code
_entity_poly.pdbx_strand_id
1 'polypeptide(L)'
;MTHMDDLSSPNDREPGEPEEPEQAPPLDLDALEKLLDLAAGPDALPAWGQMVYIQVPDLIAELRAARQRIAEWEALEKREEWAVTGGPNFPAEPSGPPISPDKGVIAYVNRHAAAQLWRRMLSVHAWEPVDSEAPF
;
A
#
# COMPACT_ATOMS: atom_id res chain seq x y z
N MET A 1 -55.63 3.72 15.40
CA MET A 1 -55.58 4.31 14.05
C MET A 1 -54.59 5.46 14.12
N THR A 2 -53.30 5.17 14.34
CA THR A 2 -52.27 4.80 13.36
C THR A 2 -51.88 5.99 12.47
N HIS A 3 -50.66 6.47 12.72
CA HIS A 3 -49.91 7.53 12.03
C HIS A 3 -49.70 7.23 10.53
N MET A 4 -49.91 8.25 9.69
CA MET A 4 -49.58 8.41 8.26
C MET A 4 -49.54 9.93 8.04
N ASP A 5 -48.67 10.60 7.31
CA ASP A 5 -47.44 10.32 6.58
C ASP A 5 -46.79 11.72 6.47
N ASP A 6 -45.54 11.90 6.89
CA ASP A 6 -44.68 12.92 6.27
C ASP A 6 -43.23 12.47 6.43
N LEU A 7 -42.91 11.41 5.68
CA LEU A 7 -41.59 10.85 5.54
C LEU A 7 -40.76 11.80 4.69
N SER A 8 -39.74 12.35 5.33
CA SER A 8 -38.68 13.14 4.73
C SER A 8 -38.01 12.39 3.55
N SER A 9 -37.79 13.12 2.46
CA SER A 9 -36.68 12.90 1.51
C SER A 9 -36.51 14.19 0.70
N PRO A 10 -35.28 14.63 0.42
CA PRO A 10 -34.31 13.81 -0.28
C PRO A 10 -32.96 13.69 0.43
N ASN A 11 -32.45 12.47 0.39
CA ASN A 11 -31.07 12.12 0.68
C ASN A 11 -30.19 12.76 -0.42
N ASP A 12 -29.48 13.84 -0.08
CA ASP A 12 -28.39 14.42 -0.89
C ASP A 12 -27.20 13.45 -0.91
N ARG A 13 -27.34 12.32 -1.60
CA ARG A 13 -26.20 11.47 -1.94
C ARG A 13 -25.73 11.89 -3.32
N GLU A 14 -24.67 12.70 -3.36
CA GLU A 14 -23.95 12.98 -4.60
C GLU A 14 -23.56 11.65 -5.28
N PRO A 15 -23.93 11.44 -6.55
CA PRO A 15 -23.60 10.23 -7.27
C PRO A 15 -22.19 10.35 -7.85
N GLY A 16 -21.25 9.51 -7.40
CA GLY A 16 -20.02 9.27 -8.14
C GLY A 16 -18.71 9.38 -7.38
N GLU A 17 -18.62 8.92 -6.13
CA GLU A 17 -17.32 8.41 -5.68
C GLU A 17 -17.14 7.03 -6.36
N PRO A 18 -16.17 6.86 -7.27
CA PRO A 18 -15.84 5.54 -7.76
C PRO A 18 -15.44 4.71 -6.54
N GLU A 19 -16.15 3.61 -6.29
CA GLU A 19 -15.72 2.63 -5.31
C GLU A 19 -14.29 2.26 -5.66
N GLU A 20 -13.33 2.65 -4.80
CA GLU A 20 -11.96 2.17 -4.91
C GLU A 20 -12.06 0.66 -5.00
N PRO A 21 -11.49 0.01 -6.04
CA PRO A 21 -11.61 -1.42 -6.18
C PRO A 21 -11.11 -2.04 -4.87
N GLU A 22 -11.99 -2.77 -4.18
CA GLU A 22 -11.63 -3.50 -2.96
C GLU A 22 -10.43 -4.38 -3.32
N GLN A 23 -9.23 -3.93 -2.95
CA GLN A 23 -8.03 -4.70 -3.19
C GLN A 23 -8.15 -5.90 -2.26
N ALA A 24 -8.33 -7.08 -2.85
CA ALA A 24 -8.29 -8.32 -2.11
C ALA A 24 -7.02 -8.33 -1.23
N PRO A 25 -7.11 -8.77 0.03
CA PRO A 25 -5.95 -8.80 0.91
C PRO A 25 -4.82 -9.60 0.25
N PRO A 26 -3.54 -9.18 0.44
CA PRO A 26 -2.41 -9.90 -0.13
C PRO A 26 -2.39 -11.36 0.32
N LEU A 27 -1.84 -12.22 -0.52
CA LEU A 27 -1.84 -13.66 -0.26
C LEU A 27 -0.97 -13.97 0.96
N ASP A 28 -1.50 -14.77 1.89
CA ASP A 28 -0.71 -15.24 3.03
C ASP A 28 0.27 -16.33 2.55
N LEU A 29 1.53 -15.92 2.34
CA LEU A 29 2.59 -16.79 1.85
C LEU A 29 2.94 -17.91 2.85
N ASP A 30 2.83 -17.66 4.16
CA ASP A 30 3.10 -18.68 5.19
C ASP A 30 2.01 -19.76 5.17
N ALA A 31 0.76 -19.37 4.92
CA ALA A 31 -0.34 -20.31 4.72
C ALA A 31 -0.18 -21.12 3.42
N LEU A 32 0.27 -20.49 2.34
CA LEU A 32 0.53 -21.17 1.07
C LEU A 32 1.70 -22.16 1.18
N GLU A 33 2.76 -21.81 1.89
CA GLU A 33 3.91 -22.70 2.15
C GLU A 33 3.45 -23.95 2.93
N LYS A 34 2.66 -23.79 3.98
CA LYS A 34 2.07 -24.92 4.72
C LYS A 34 1.21 -25.81 3.82
N LEU A 35 0.41 -25.21 2.93
CA LEU A 35 -0.40 -25.98 1.97
C LEU A 35 0.47 -26.75 0.98
N LEU A 36 1.58 -26.16 0.53
CA LEU A 36 2.54 -26.82 -0.35
C LEU A 36 3.20 -28.02 0.36
N ASP A 37 3.61 -27.86 1.62
CA ASP A 37 4.18 -28.94 2.43
C ASP A 37 3.20 -30.09 2.62
N LEU A 38 1.93 -29.77 2.91
CA LEU A 38 0.85 -30.77 3.02
C LEU A 38 0.57 -31.48 1.69
N ALA A 39 0.70 -30.78 0.57
CA ALA A 39 0.52 -31.33 -0.78
C ALA A 39 1.71 -32.17 -1.25
N ALA A 40 2.92 -31.92 -0.74
CA ALA A 40 4.15 -32.65 -1.08
C ALA A 40 4.40 -33.87 -0.17
N GLY A 41 3.64 -34.01 0.91
CA GLY A 41 3.78 -35.10 1.88
C GLY A 41 3.49 -36.49 1.29
N PRO A 42 4.04 -37.56 1.91
CA PRO A 42 3.86 -38.94 1.43
C PRO A 42 2.41 -39.42 1.47
N ASP A 43 1.58 -38.85 2.36
CA ASP A 43 0.15 -39.13 2.51
C ASP A 43 -0.73 -37.96 2.01
N ALA A 44 -0.21 -37.16 1.08
CA ALA A 44 -0.90 -35.97 0.59
C ALA A 44 -2.24 -36.33 -0.08
N LEU A 45 -3.31 -35.67 0.38
CA LEU A 45 -4.60 -35.75 -0.29
C LEU A 45 -4.56 -34.93 -1.59
N PRO A 46 -5.16 -35.42 -2.70
CA PRO A 46 -5.24 -34.67 -3.96
C PRO A 46 -5.86 -33.28 -3.82
N ALA A 47 -6.74 -33.09 -2.83
CA ALA A 47 -7.37 -31.82 -2.52
C ALA A 47 -6.34 -30.72 -2.15
N TRP A 48 -5.23 -31.06 -1.50
CA TRP A 48 -4.21 -30.07 -1.12
C TRP A 48 -3.50 -29.49 -2.35
N GLY A 49 -3.16 -30.34 -3.33
CA GLY A 49 -2.60 -29.88 -4.61
C GLY A 49 -3.58 -28.97 -5.37
N GLN A 50 -4.88 -29.28 -5.33
CA GLN A 50 -5.90 -28.43 -5.95
C GLN A 50 -6.01 -27.08 -5.25
N MET A 51 -5.94 -27.04 -3.92
CA MET A 51 -5.96 -25.79 -3.16
C MET A 51 -4.76 -24.91 -3.48
N VAL A 52 -3.56 -25.48 -3.62
CA VAL A 52 -2.38 -24.73 -4.08
C VAL A 52 -2.61 -24.20 -5.49
N TYR A 53 -3.10 -25.03 -6.42
CA TYR A 53 -3.32 -24.64 -7.82
C TYR A 53 -4.30 -23.47 -7.96
N ILE A 54 -5.35 -23.42 -7.14
CA ILE A 54 -6.32 -22.32 -7.12
C ILE A 54 -5.68 -20.97 -6.76
N GLN A 55 -4.65 -20.97 -5.91
CA GLN A 55 -3.97 -19.76 -5.43
C GLN A 55 -2.85 -19.27 -6.37
N VAL A 56 -2.39 -20.11 -7.31
CA VAL A 56 -1.29 -19.77 -8.23
C VAL A 56 -1.56 -18.52 -9.08
N PRO A 57 -2.76 -18.31 -9.66
CA PRO A 57 -3.03 -17.10 -10.43
C PRO A 57 -2.87 -15.82 -9.60
N ASP A 58 -3.32 -15.82 -8.35
CA ASP A 58 -3.23 -14.66 -7.45
C ASP A 58 -1.78 -14.39 -7.06
N LEU A 59 -0.99 -15.44 -6.79
CA LEU A 59 0.45 -15.32 -6.58
C LEU A 59 1.17 -14.71 -7.80
N ILE A 60 0.79 -15.12 -9.02
CA ILE A 60 1.37 -14.56 -10.26
C ILE A 60 0.98 -13.09 -10.41
N ALA A 61 -0.26 -12.72 -10.10
CA ALA A 61 -0.73 -11.34 -10.17
C ALA A 61 0.04 -10.45 -9.17
N GLU A 62 0.16 -10.90 -7.91
CA GLU A 62 0.92 -10.19 -6.88
C GLU A 62 2.39 -10.03 -7.26
N LEU A 63 3.02 -11.09 -7.79
CA LEU A 63 4.40 -11.03 -8.27
C LEU A 63 4.59 -10.03 -9.41
N ARG A 64 3.66 -9.97 -10.37
CA ARG A 64 3.71 -8.97 -11.45
C ARG A 64 3.54 -7.56 -10.91
N ALA A 65 2.61 -7.34 -10.00
CA ALA A 65 2.42 -6.05 -9.36
C ALA A 65 3.64 -5.64 -8.51
N ALA A 66 4.29 -6.59 -7.83
CA ALA A 66 5.53 -6.34 -7.09
C ALA A 66 6.68 -5.98 -8.03
N ARG A 67 6.85 -6.71 -9.14
CA ARG A 67 7.86 -6.38 -10.16
C ARG A 67 7.63 -5.02 -10.81
N GLN A 68 6.38 -4.69 -11.11
CA GLN A 68 6.02 -3.40 -11.65
C GLN A 68 6.36 -2.27 -10.66
N ARG A 69 5.98 -2.43 -9.38
CA ARG A 69 6.36 -1.51 -8.32
C ARG A 69 7.87 -1.35 -8.28
N ILE A 70 8.65 -2.45 -8.21
CA ILE A 70 10.12 -2.40 -8.17
C ILE A 70 10.68 -1.66 -9.39
N ALA A 71 10.18 -1.93 -10.60
CA ALA A 71 10.63 -1.24 -11.80
C ALA A 71 10.33 0.26 -11.76
N GLU A 72 9.15 0.65 -11.25
CA GLU A 72 8.82 2.05 -11.01
C GLU A 72 9.76 2.69 -9.99
N TRP A 73 10.11 1.96 -8.92
CA TRP A 73 11.09 2.39 -7.92
C TRP A 73 12.49 2.58 -8.50
N GLU A 74 12.97 1.62 -9.30
CA GLU A 74 14.29 1.67 -9.94
C GLU A 74 14.40 2.74 -11.03
N ALA A 75 13.27 3.15 -11.62
CA ALA A 75 13.24 4.24 -12.59
C ALA A 75 13.37 5.63 -11.94
N LEU A 76 13.23 5.75 -10.62
CA LEU A 76 13.36 7.01 -9.91
C LEU A 76 14.84 7.36 -9.70
N GLU A 77 15.28 8.48 -10.26
CA GLU A 77 16.61 9.04 -9.98
C GLU A 77 16.79 9.35 -8.48
N LYS A 78 15.71 9.83 -7.85
CA LYS A 78 15.66 10.25 -6.44
C LYS A 78 14.33 9.82 -5.82
N ARG A 79 14.36 9.40 -4.56
CA ARG A 79 13.20 9.08 -3.74
C ARG A 79 12.92 10.23 -2.79
N GLU A 80 11.72 10.80 -2.85
CA GLU A 80 11.22 11.69 -1.80
C GLU A 80 10.49 10.87 -0.73
N GLU A 81 10.84 11.10 0.53
CA GLU A 81 10.15 10.53 1.67
C GLU A 81 9.65 11.67 2.55
N TRP A 82 8.40 11.52 3.01
CA TRP A 82 7.72 12.53 3.79
C TRP A 82 7.39 12.00 5.18
N ALA A 83 7.53 12.85 6.18
CA ALA A 83 7.12 12.56 7.56
C ALA A 83 6.47 13.79 8.17
N VAL A 84 5.55 13.61 9.11
CA VAL A 84 4.98 14.73 9.87
C VAL A 84 5.21 14.48 11.35
N THR A 85 5.60 15.54 12.05
CA THR A 85 5.68 15.56 13.52
C THR A 85 4.62 16.53 14.03
N GLY A 86 3.76 16.13 14.97
CA GLY A 86 2.71 16.99 15.55
C GLY A 86 2.09 16.40 16.81
N GLY A 87 1.47 17.24 17.64
CA GLY A 87 0.97 16.91 18.98
C GLY A 87 -0.06 15.75 19.08
N PRO A 88 -0.62 15.47 20.27
CA PRO A 88 -1.17 14.17 20.70
C PRO A 88 -2.33 13.58 19.87
N ASN A 89 -2.84 14.27 18.85
CA ASN A 89 -3.94 13.85 17.98
C ASN A 89 -3.46 13.58 16.54
N PHE A 90 -2.28 13.01 16.37
CA PHE A 90 -1.79 12.62 15.05
C PHE A 90 -2.59 11.40 14.56
N PRO A 91 -3.16 11.41 13.33
CA PRO A 91 -3.72 10.18 12.75
C PRO A 91 -2.59 9.15 12.65
N ALA A 92 -2.86 7.90 13.05
CA ALA A 92 -1.89 6.81 13.26
C ALA A 92 -0.65 6.90 12.37
N GLU A 93 0.54 6.74 12.97
CA GLU A 93 1.82 6.72 12.25
C GLU A 93 1.67 5.87 10.98
N PRO A 94 1.91 6.44 9.78
CA PRO A 94 1.87 5.64 8.57
C PRO A 94 2.91 4.52 8.69
N SER A 95 2.55 3.32 8.25
CA SER A 95 3.36 2.08 8.30
C SER A 95 4.68 2.14 7.50
N GLY A 96 5.07 3.33 7.06
CA GLY A 96 6.31 3.67 6.38
C GLY A 96 6.22 5.11 5.87
N PRO A 97 7.35 5.75 5.53
CA PRO A 97 7.35 7.07 4.94
C PRO A 97 6.70 7.03 3.54
N PRO A 98 5.56 7.70 3.33
CA PRO A 98 4.92 7.74 2.02
C PRO A 98 5.80 8.47 0.99
N ILE A 99 5.66 8.07 -0.29
CA ILE A 99 6.38 8.63 -1.44
C ILE A 99 5.86 10.04 -1.79
N SER A 100 4.63 10.36 -1.39
CA SER A 100 4.01 11.69 -1.50
C SER A 100 3.10 11.92 -0.28
N PRO A 101 3.03 13.14 0.28
CA PRO A 101 2.07 13.42 1.33
C PRO A 101 0.66 13.37 0.72
N ASP A 102 -0.21 12.55 1.31
CA ASP A 102 -1.63 12.56 0.94
C ASP A 102 -2.23 13.96 1.19
N LYS A 103 -3.26 14.35 0.42
CA LYS A 103 -3.99 15.61 0.58
C LYS A 103 -4.49 15.79 2.02
N GLY A 104 -4.86 14.70 2.69
CA GLY A 104 -5.23 14.69 4.11
C GLY A 104 -4.08 15.14 5.04
N VAL A 105 -2.85 14.71 4.76
CA VAL A 105 -1.64 15.05 5.54
C VAL A 105 -1.30 16.53 5.39
N ILE A 106 -1.35 17.07 4.18
CA ILE A 106 -1.12 18.50 3.93
C ILE A 106 -2.19 19.35 4.62
N ALA A 107 -3.47 18.94 4.51
CA ALA A 107 -4.57 19.63 5.15
C ALA A 107 -4.46 19.61 6.69
N TYR A 108 -4.00 18.50 7.28
CA TYR A 108 -3.76 18.40 8.72
C TYR A 108 -2.68 19.38 9.18
N VAL A 109 -1.52 19.40 8.50
CA VAL A 109 -0.40 20.30 8.84
C VAL A 109 -0.83 21.76 8.76
N ASN A 110 -1.55 22.15 7.70
CA ASN A 110 -2.04 23.52 7.54
C ASN A 110 -3.03 23.96 8.64
N ARG A 111 -3.77 23.01 9.23
CA ARG A 111 -4.74 23.29 10.31
C ARG A 111 -4.13 23.31 11.71
N HIS A 112 -2.94 22.73 11.90
CA HIS A 112 -2.33 22.57 13.22
C HIS A 112 -0.99 23.28 13.30
N ALA A 113 -0.94 24.43 13.99
CA ALA A 113 0.25 25.26 14.11
C ALA A 113 1.47 24.56 14.76
N ALA A 114 1.26 23.46 15.48
CA ALA A 114 2.32 22.65 16.08
C ALA A 114 2.78 21.46 15.20
N ALA A 115 2.15 21.25 14.05
CA ALA A 115 2.53 20.20 13.11
C ALA A 115 3.59 20.71 12.14
N GLN A 116 4.60 19.89 11.90
CA GLN A 116 5.69 20.16 10.96
C GLN A 116 5.80 19.02 9.95
N LEU A 117 5.76 19.37 8.66
CA LEU A 117 6.03 18.44 7.57
C LEU A 117 7.54 18.44 7.27
N TRP A 118 8.11 17.24 7.17
CA TRP A 118 9.49 16.97 6.83
C TRP A 118 9.55 16.26 5.49
N ARG A 119 10.54 16.62 4.68
CA ARG A 119 10.88 15.92 3.45
C ARG A 119 12.35 15.55 3.49
N ARG A 120 12.69 14.31 3.15
CA ARG A 120 14.05 13.91 2.79
C ARG A 120 14.08 13.39 1.36
N MET A 121 15.14 13.72 0.62
CA MET A 121 15.41 13.19 -0.71
C MET A 121 16.58 12.21 -0.59
N LEU A 122 16.38 10.98 -1.07
CA LEU A 122 17.38 9.92 -1.08
C LEU A 122 17.76 9.62 -2.53
N SER A 123 19.05 9.46 -2.82
CA SER A 123 19.48 8.86 -4.08
C SER A 123 19.10 7.39 -4.06
N VAL A 124 18.45 6.90 -5.11
CA VAL A 124 18.09 5.48 -5.24
C VAL A 124 19.26 4.69 -5.84
N HIS A 125 20.02 5.34 -6.73
CA HIS A 125 21.19 4.74 -7.36
C HIS A 125 22.45 4.95 -6.52
N ALA A 126 23.40 4.02 -6.69
CA ALA A 126 24.73 4.15 -6.12
C ALA A 126 25.44 5.39 -6.66
N TRP A 127 26.35 5.95 -5.85
CA TRP A 127 27.19 7.06 -6.29
C TRP A 127 28.15 6.58 -7.37
N GLU A 128 28.08 7.19 -8.55
CA GLU A 128 29.06 6.95 -9.62
C GLU A 128 30.20 7.96 -9.51
N PRO A 129 31.47 7.52 -9.61
CA PRO A 129 32.60 8.43 -9.65
C PRO A 129 32.54 9.25 -10.95
N VAL A 130 32.49 10.58 -10.81
CA VAL A 130 32.47 11.50 -11.96
C VAL A 130 33.86 11.64 -12.60
N ASP A 131 34.90 11.42 -11.79
CA ASP A 131 36.30 11.43 -12.23
C ASP A 131 36.94 10.06 -11.97
N SER A 132 37.64 9.54 -12.98
CA SER A 132 38.48 8.33 -12.85
C SER A 132 39.84 8.62 -12.20
N GLU A 133 40.18 9.89 -12.01
CA GLU A 133 41.39 10.29 -11.29
C GLU A 133 41.08 10.40 -9.80
N ALA A 134 41.85 9.70 -8.98
CA ALA A 134 41.79 9.86 -7.54
C ALA A 134 42.10 11.33 -7.20
N PRO A 135 41.32 11.98 -6.33
CA PRO A 135 41.80 13.21 -5.74
C PRO A 135 42.99 12.79 -4.90
N PHE A 136 44.19 13.31 -5.22
CA PHE A 136 45.50 13.08 -4.58
C PHE A 136 46.12 11.68 -4.70
#